data_AF-A0A8T0WPT6-F1
#
_entry.id   AF-A0A8T0WPT6-F1
#
_cell.length_a   1.000
_cell.length_b   1.000
_cell.length_c   1.000
_cell.angle_alpha   90.00
_cell.angle_beta   90.00
_cell.angle_gamma   90.00
#
_symmetry.space_group_name_H-M   'P 1'
#
loop_
_entity.id
_entity.type
_entity.pdbx_description
1 polymer ?
#
loop_
_entity_poly.entity_id
_entity_poly.type
_entity_poly.pdbx_seq_one_letter_code
_entity_poly.pdbx_strand_id
1 'polypeptide(L)'
;MADRLRAREWPHNNRCVLCRTTEETGIHLFADCRFVKRIWGAISTWAMVEGLHPTAWQPFQSVEEWGTMIGRRPSNDTQGLRTLIILVIWEIWLERNARIFKHKETACPALISKIKDHASCWMAAGAKRLSALLA
;
A
#
# COMPACT_ATOMS: atom_id res chain seq x y z
N MET A 1 -5.44 -4.57 -13.99
CA MET A 1 -4.91 -5.93 -13.64
C MET A 1 -6.01 -6.98 -13.44
N ALA A 2 -7.29 -6.60 -13.34
CA ALA A 2 -8.40 -7.45 -13.78
C ALA A 2 -8.51 -7.49 -15.33
N ASP A 3 -7.99 -6.47 -16.01
CA ASP A 3 -8.09 -6.28 -17.48
C ASP A 3 -7.46 -7.41 -18.31
N ARG A 4 -6.34 -7.99 -17.84
CA ARG A 4 -5.70 -9.12 -18.53
C ARG A 4 -6.42 -10.46 -18.32
N LEU A 5 -7.21 -10.58 -17.25
CA LEU A 5 -8.05 -11.75 -16.99
C LEU A 5 -9.37 -11.65 -17.77
N ARG A 6 -9.95 -10.44 -17.87
CA ARG A 6 -11.09 -10.13 -18.76
C ARG A 6 -10.81 -10.48 -20.22
N ALA A 7 -9.60 -10.23 -20.71
CA ALA A 7 -9.18 -10.58 -22.07
C ALA A 7 -9.17 -12.10 -22.37
N ARG A 8 -9.32 -12.96 -21.35
CA ARG A 8 -9.24 -14.43 -21.48
C ARG A 8 -10.54 -15.14 -21.04
N GLU A 9 -11.63 -14.40 -20.86
CA GLU A 9 -12.98 -14.92 -20.52
C GLU A 9 -13.05 -15.85 -19.30
N TRP A 10 -12.06 -15.78 -18.41
CA TRP A 10 -12.02 -16.64 -17.22
C TRP A 10 -13.04 -16.15 -16.18
N PRO A 11 -13.75 -17.04 -15.45
CA PRO A 11 -14.60 -16.66 -14.33
C PRO A 11 -13.79 -15.83 -13.31
N HIS A 12 -14.08 -14.54 -13.23
CA HIS A 12 -13.35 -13.62 -12.39
C HIS A 12 -14.33 -13.01 -11.41
N ASN A 13 -14.04 -13.20 -10.13
CA ASN A 13 -14.74 -12.48 -9.08
C ASN A 13 -14.27 -11.02 -9.18
N ASN A 14 -15.10 -10.14 -9.76
CA ASN A 14 -14.74 -8.75 -10.01
C ASN A 14 -14.46 -7.96 -8.73
N ARG A 15 -14.82 -8.50 -7.57
CA ARG A 15 -14.65 -7.83 -6.29
C ARG A 15 -13.21 -7.96 -5.80
N CYS A 16 -12.66 -6.87 -5.30
CA CYS A 16 -11.37 -6.82 -4.64
C CYS A 16 -11.31 -7.83 -3.49
N VAL A 17 -10.31 -8.71 -3.52
CA VAL A 17 -10.13 -9.78 -2.53
C VAL A 17 -9.78 -9.27 -1.13
N LEU A 18 -9.36 -8.01 -1.01
CA LEU A 18 -9.03 -7.37 0.27
C LEU A 18 -10.28 -6.93 1.04
N CYS A 19 -11.22 -6.25 0.36
CA CYS A 19 -12.44 -5.71 0.99
C CYS A 19 -13.70 -6.53 0.72
N ARG A 20 -13.72 -7.31 -0.37
CA ARG A 20 -14.85 -8.10 -0.88
C ARG A 20 -16.12 -7.29 -1.21
N THR A 21 -16.01 -5.96 -1.29
CA THR A 21 -17.15 -5.05 -1.51
C THR A 21 -17.18 -4.39 -2.87
N THR A 22 -16.03 -3.95 -3.38
CA THR A 22 -15.94 -3.07 -4.55
C THR A 22 -15.13 -3.75 -5.65
N GLU A 23 -15.35 -3.35 -6.90
CA GLU A 23 -14.58 -3.86 -8.03
C GLU A 23 -13.07 -3.58 -7.88
N GLU A 24 -12.23 -4.55 -8.23
CA GLU A 24 -10.79 -4.39 -8.16
C GLU A 24 -10.24 -3.58 -9.34
N THR A 25 -9.88 -2.32 -9.09
CA THR A 25 -9.05 -1.50 -9.98
C THR A 25 -7.67 -1.27 -9.36
N GLY A 26 -6.69 -0.77 -10.12
CA GLY A 26 -5.38 -0.42 -9.57
C GLY A 26 -5.49 0.64 -8.46
N ILE A 27 -6.34 1.65 -8.67
CA ILE A 27 -6.61 2.72 -7.69
C ILE A 27 -7.30 2.13 -6.46
N HIS A 28 -8.28 1.26 -6.65
CA HIS A 28 -8.92 0.59 -5.52
C HIS A 28 -7.93 -0.25 -4.73
N LEU A 29 -7.11 -1.04 -5.40
CA LEU A 29 -6.15 -1.95 -4.76
C LEU A 29 -5.11 -1.21 -3.91
N PHE A 30 -4.62 -0.04 -4.33
CA PHE A 30 -3.53 0.64 -3.64
C PHE A 30 -3.97 1.86 -2.81
N ALA A 31 -5.12 2.46 -3.09
CA ALA A 31 -5.58 3.68 -2.44
C ALA A 31 -7.00 3.55 -1.86
N ASP A 32 -8.00 3.20 -2.67
CA ASP A 32 -9.41 3.35 -2.26
C ASP A 32 -9.99 2.22 -1.42
N CYS A 33 -9.37 1.05 -1.43
CA CYS A 33 -9.85 -0.09 -0.67
C CYS A 33 -9.89 0.21 0.83
N ARG A 34 -11.04 -0.03 1.48
CA ARG A 34 -11.21 0.18 2.93
C ARG A 34 -10.17 -0.55 3.78
N PHE A 35 -9.72 -1.72 3.35
CA PHE A 35 -8.67 -2.49 4.02
C PHE A 35 -7.33 -1.75 3.91
N VAL A 36 -7.04 -1.20 2.75
CA VAL A 36 -5.79 -0.50 2.43
C VAL A 36 -5.74 0.90 3.04
N LYS A 37 -6.86 1.63 3.10
CA LYS A 37 -6.96 2.91 3.83
C LYS A 37 -6.60 2.76 5.31
N ARG A 38 -6.97 1.63 5.94
CA ARG A 38 -6.57 1.34 7.33
C ARG A 38 -5.07 1.14 7.48
N ILE A 39 -4.42 0.49 6.50
CA ILE A 39 -2.97 0.31 6.46
C ILE A 39 -2.29 1.68 6.33
N TRP A 40 -2.69 2.48 5.33
CA TRP A 40 -2.13 3.82 5.12
C TRP A 40 -2.30 4.73 6.33
N GLY A 41 -3.46 4.70 6.99
CA GLY A 41 -3.68 5.44 8.23
C GLY A 41 -2.71 5.03 9.34
N ALA A 42 -2.57 3.72 9.58
CA ALA A 42 -1.67 3.21 10.62
C ALA A 42 -0.19 3.48 10.30
N ILE A 43 0.22 3.40 9.03
CA ILE A 43 1.58 3.70 8.59
C ILE A 43 1.86 5.21 8.68
N SER A 44 0.90 6.05 8.30
CA SER A 44 1.00 7.51 8.44
C SER A 44 1.24 7.91 9.90
N THR A 45 0.42 7.39 10.82
CA THR A 45 0.58 7.65 12.26
C THR A 45 1.93 7.15 12.78
N TRP A 46 2.34 5.96 12.38
CA TRP A 46 3.60 5.36 12.84
C TRP A 46 4.84 6.10 12.32
N ALA A 47 4.83 6.51 11.04
CA ALA A 47 5.95 7.21 10.42
C ALA A 47 5.93 8.74 10.65
N MET A 48 4.89 9.27 11.32
CA MET A 48 4.64 10.71 11.48
C MET A 48 4.63 11.47 10.14
N VAL A 49 4.05 10.87 9.10
CA VAL A 49 3.91 11.48 7.76
C VAL A 49 2.44 11.66 7.43
N GLU A 50 1.89 12.84 7.71
CA GLU A 50 0.47 13.16 7.49
C GLU A 50 0.02 12.97 6.03
N GLY A 51 0.89 13.25 5.06
CA GLY A 51 0.59 13.07 3.64
C GLY A 51 0.27 11.62 3.22
N LEU A 52 0.64 10.63 4.03
CA LEU A 52 0.26 9.23 3.82
C LEU A 52 -1.16 8.92 4.32
N HIS A 53 -1.74 9.75 5.19
CA HIS A 53 -3.05 9.48 5.75
C HIS A 53 -4.15 9.68 4.70
N PRO A 54 -5.11 8.76 4.55
CA PRO A 54 -6.16 8.90 3.53
C PRO A 54 -7.01 10.17 3.63
N THR A 55 -7.08 10.82 4.80
CA THR A 55 -7.82 12.09 4.97
C THR A 55 -7.06 13.31 4.47
N ALA A 56 -5.74 13.20 4.25
CA ALA A 56 -4.91 14.27 3.70
C ALA A 56 -4.91 14.27 2.15
N TRP A 57 -5.47 13.21 1.54
CA TRP A 57 -5.45 13.03 0.10
C TRP A 57 -6.46 13.93 -0.60
N GLN A 58 -6.01 14.63 -1.63
CA GLN A 58 -6.87 15.33 -2.58
C GLN A 58 -7.50 14.33 -3.56
N PRO A 59 -8.57 14.71 -4.29
CA PRO A 59 -9.10 13.87 -5.35
C PRO A 59 -8.02 13.49 -6.38
N PHE A 60 -8.02 12.21 -6.78
CA PHE A 60 -7.12 11.66 -7.81
C PHE A 60 -7.93 10.73 -8.72
N GLN A 61 -7.52 10.62 -9.98
CA GLN A 61 -8.17 9.80 -11.00
C GLN A 61 -7.30 8.61 -11.46
N SER A 62 -6.05 8.55 -11.02
CA SER A 62 -5.11 7.50 -11.39
C SER A 62 -4.17 7.10 -10.25
N VAL A 63 -3.57 5.91 -10.37
CA VAL A 63 -2.53 5.45 -9.44
C VAL A 63 -1.29 6.35 -9.52
N GLU A 64 -1.00 6.91 -10.69
CA GLU A 64 0.13 7.82 -10.91
C GLU A 64 -0.08 9.16 -10.20
N GLU A 65 -1.27 9.75 -10.32
CA GLU A 65 -1.63 10.98 -9.61
C GLU A 65 -1.57 10.76 -8.09
N TRP A 66 -2.18 9.67 -7.60
CA TRP A 66 -2.14 9.32 -6.19
C TRP A 66 -0.70 9.08 -5.70
N GLY A 67 0.08 8.29 -6.42
CA GLY A 67 1.47 7.98 -6.08
C GLY A 67 2.36 9.23 -6.05
N THR A 68 2.16 10.14 -7.02
CA THR A 68 2.84 11.43 -7.06
C THR A 68 2.46 12.30 -5.88
N MET A 69 1.18 12.33 -5.49
CA MET A 69 0.69 13.08 -4.34
C MET A 69 1.31 12.59 -3.04
N ILE A 70 1.25 11.28 -2.75
CA ILE A 70 1.76 10.75 -1.47
C ILE A 70 3.30 10.71 -1.40
N GLY A 71 3.97 10.74 -2.56
CA GLY A 71 5.43 10.75 -2.66
C GLY A 71 6.07 12.15 -2.59
N ARG A 72 5.28 13.22 -2.50
CA ARG A 72 5.76 14.60 -2.35
C ARG A 72 6.00 14.93 -0.87
N ARG A 73 7.19 15.46 -0.58
CA ARG A 73 7.53 16.07 0.71
C ARG A 73 8.21 17.42 0.46
N PRO A 74 7.94 18.47 1.25
CA PRO A 74 8.61 19.76 1.10
C PRO A 74 10.14 19.70 1.29
N SER A 75 10.62 18.69 2.04
CA SER A 75 12.04 18.50 2.34
C SER A 75 12.77 17.63 1.32
N ASN A 76 14.08 17.82 1.25
CA ASN A 76 15.09 17.06 0.51
C ASN A 76 15.17 15.55 0.83
N ASP A 77 14.56 15.04 1.92
CA ASP A 77 14.50 13.59 2.19
C ASP A 77 13.22 12.93 1.64
N THR A 78 13.06 12.97 0.31
CA THR A 78 11.97 12.28 -0.39
C THR A 78 12.24 10.78 -0.59
N GLN A 79 13.50 10.35 -0.47
CA GLN A 79 13.87 8.98 -0.80
C GLN A 79 13.50 7.99 0.30
N GLY A 80 13.65 8.33 1.59
CA GLY A 80 13.14 7.48 2.67
C GLY A 80 11.63 7.24 2.56
N LEU A 81 10.88 8.31 2.27
CA LEU A 81 9.44 8.26 2.06
C LEU A 81 9.06 7.36 0.87
N ARG A 82 9.73 7.51 -0.27
CA ARG A 82 9.51 6.65 -1.44
C ARG A 82 9.81 5.18 -1.13
N THR A 83 10.87 4.89 -0.38
CA THR A 83 11.18 3.52 0.05
C THR A 83 10.06 2.94 0.92
N LEU A 84 9.54 3.70 1.88
CA LEU A 84 8.41 3.29 2.72
C LEU A 84 7.15 3.04 1.88
N ILE A 85 6.81 3.95 0.96
CA ILE A 85 5.65 3.81 0.06
C ILE A 85 5.74 2.53 -0.77
N ILE A 86 6.91 2.27 -1.36
CA ILE A 86 7.15 1.07 -2.16
C ILE A 86 7.00 -0.20 -1.32
N LEU A 87 7.52 -0.20 -0.08
CA LEU A 87 7.35 -1.32 0.85
C LEU A 87 5.87 -1.60 1.15
N VAL A 88 5.08 -0.57 1.45
CA VAL A 88 3.65 -0.72 1.72
C VAL A 88 2.90 -1.28 0.51
N ILE A 89 3.15 -0.71 -0.68
CA ILE A 89 2.56 -1.17 -1.95
C ILE A 89 2.93 -2.64 -2.21
N TRP A 90 4.19 -3.00 -1.97
CA TRP A 90 4.68 -4.37 -2.13
C TRP A 90 3.97 -5.36 -1.20
N GLU A 91 3.83 -5.04 0.09
CA GLU A 91 3.13 -5.91 1.04
C GLU A 91 1.63 -6.04 0.73
N ILE A 92 0.98 -4.97 0.27
CA ILE A 92 -0.42 -5.02 -0.21
C ILE A 92 -0.54 -5.97 -1.41
N TRP A 93 0.39 -5.86 -2.37
CA TRP A 93 0.40 -6.73 -3.55
C TRP A 93 0.65 -8.20 -3.17
N LEU A 94 1.57 -8.47 -2.24
CA LEU A 94 1.83 -9.81 -1.72
C LEU A 94 0.61 -10.40 -1.02
N GLU A 95 -0.08 -9.63 -0.18
CA GLU A 95 -1.31 -10.06 0.50
C GLU A 95 -2.41 -10.40 -0.53
N ARG A 96 -2.62 -9.52 -1.53
CA ARG A 96 -3.58 -9.76 -2.61
C ARG A 96 -3.31 -11.07 -3.35
N ASN A 97 -2.04 -11.35 -3.65
CA ASN A 97 -1.64 -12.59 -4.29
C ASN A 97 -1.77 -13.82 -3.39
N ALA A 98 -1.46 -13.70 -2.10
CA ALA A 98 -1.66 -14.79 -1.14
C ALA A 98 -3.13 -15.19 -1.04
N ARG A 99 -4.05 -14.22 -1.04
CA ARG A 99 -5.50 -14.50 -1.01
C ARG A 99 -5.98 -15.21 -2.27
N ILE A 100 -5.46 -14.84 -3.44
CA ILE A 100 -5.89 -15.38 -4.73
C ILE A 100 -5.28 -16.76 -5.00
N PHE A 101 -3.97 -16.88 -4.83
CA PHE A 101 -3.24 -18.08 -5.28
C PHE A 101 -3.01 -19.11 -4.18
N LYS A 102 -3.09 -18.69 -2.91
CA LYS A 102 -2.83 -19.57 -1.76
C LYS A 102 -4.05 -19.72 -0.85
N HIS A 103 -5.13 -18.99 -1.10
CA HIS A 103 -6.31 -18.91 -0.22
C HIS A 103 -5.96 -18.60 1.23
N LYS A 104 -4.89 -17.82 1.46
CA LYS A 104 -4.44 -17.38 2.77
C LYS A 104 -4.69 -15.89 2.93
N GLU A 105 -5.27 -15.50 4.06
CA GLU A 105 -5.50 -14.09 4.39
C GLU A 105 -4.92 -13.71 5.73
N THR A 106 -4.33 -12.52 5.77
CA THR A 106 -3.76 -11.92 6.97
C THR A 106 -4.73 -10.85 7.48
N ALA A 107 -4.99 -10.85 8.79
CA ALA A 107 -5.76 -9.79 9.42
C ALA A 107 -5.05 -8.44 9.25
N CYS A 108 -5.81 -7.35 9.07
CA CYS A 108 -5.25 -6.01 8.84
C CYS A 108 -4.19 -5.59 9.88
N PRO A 109 -4.39 -5.79 11.20
CA PRO A 109 -3.37 -5.44 12.19
C PRO A 109 -2.08 -6.25 12.04
N ALA A 110 -2.18 -7.54 11.71
CA ALA A 110 -1.03 -8.40 11.51
C ALA A 110 -0.24 -8.00 10.25
N LEU A 111 -0.92 -7.59 9.18
CA LEU A 111 -0.24 -7.07 7.98
C LEU A 111 0.46 -5.73 8.26
N ILE A 112 -0.13 -4.86 9.07
CA ILE A 112 0.51 -3.62 9.53
C ILE A 112 1.78 -3.94 10.34
N SER A 113 1.72 -4.90 11.27
CA SER A 113 2.90 -5.35 12.01
C SER A 113 3.98 -5.84 11.06
N LYS A 114 3.62 -6.71 10.12
CA LYS A 114 4.55 -7.26 9.13
C LYS A 114 5.26 -6.17 8.31
N ILE A 115 4.53 -5.14 7.87
CA ILE A 115 5.13 -3.98 7.18
C ILE A 115 6.16 -3.29 8.06
N LYS A 116 5.83 -3.05 9.34
CA LYS A 116 6.75 -2.41 10.29
C LYS A 116 7.98 -3.28 10.54
N ASP A 117 7.80 -4.59 10.72
CA ASP A 117 8.88 -5.55 10.93
C ASP A 117 9.82 -5.59 9.72
N HIS A 118 9.28 -5.60 8.51
CA HIS A 118 10.08 -5.52 7.28
C HIS A 118 10.86 -4.20 7.18
N ALA A 119 10.24 -3.07 7.52
CA ALA A 119 10.92 -1.79 7.57
C ALA A 119 12.07 -1.79 8.59
N SER A 120 11.84 -2.33 9.79
CA SER A 120 12.88 -2.50 10.82
C SER A 120 14.02 -3.40 10.37
N CYS A 121 13.73 -4.52 9.71
CA CYS A 121 14.74 -5.38 9.10
C CYS A 121 15.57 -4.64 8.05
N TRP A 122 14.93 -3.83 7.19
CA TRP A 122 15.64 -3.05 6.18
C TRP A 122 16.53 -1.97 6.79
N MET A 123 16.07 -1.31 7.86
CA MET A 123 16.88 -0.36 8.62
C MET A 123 18.10 -1.04 9.24
N ALA A 124 17.91 -2.19 9.89
CA ALA A 124 19.00 -3.00 10.44
C ALA A 124 19.99 -3.49 9.37
N ALA A 125 19.51 -3.75 8.15
CA ALA A 125 20.33 -4.11 6.99
C ALA A 125 21.02 -2.91 6.30
N GLY A 126 20.85 -1.68 6.81
CA GLY A 126 21.56 -0.50 6.33
C GLY A 126 20.74 0.44 5.42
N ALA A 127 19.42 0.37 5.41
CA ALA A 127 18.56 1.34 4.72
C ALA A 127 18.56 2.71 5.43
N LYS A 128 19.67 3.46 5.29
CA LYS A 128 19.95 4.72 6.00
C LYS A 128 18.86 5.78 5.82
N ARG A 129 18.29 5.90 4.63
CA ARG A 129 17.26 6.91 4.32
C ARG A 129 15.89 6.55 4.90
N LEU A 130 15.55 5.26 4.94
CA LEU A 130 14.37 4.79 5.66
C LEU A 130 14.55 4.98 7.17
N SER A 131 15.77 4.76 7.66
CA SER A 131 16.12 5.01 9.06
C SER A 131 15.98 6.48 9.42
N ALA A 132 16.48 7.39 8.58
CA ALA A 132 16.33 8.84 8.78
C ALA A 132 14.87 9.31 8.77
N LEU A 133 14.00 8.65 8.01
CA LEU A 133 12.57 8.94 8.00
C LEU A 133 11.86 8.50 9.30
N LEU A 134 12.25 7.34 9.83
CA LEU A 134 11.56 6.66 10.94
C LEU A 134 12.28 6.79 12.29
N ALA A 135 13.31 7.65 12.36
CA ALA A 135 14.10 7.93 13.56
C ALA A 135 13.34 8.79 14.57
#